data_AF-A0AAN2PI11-F1
#
_entry.id   AF-A0AAN2PI11-F1
#
_cell.length_a   1.000
_cell.length_b   1.000
_cell.length_c   1.000
_cell.angle_alpha   90.00
_cell.angle_beta   90.00
_cell.angle_gamma   90.00
#
_symmetry.space_group_name_H-M   'P 1'
#
loop_
_entity.id
_entity.type
_entity.pdbx_description
1 polymer ?
#
loop_
_entity_poly.entity_id
_entity_poly.type
_entity_poly.pdbx_seq_one_letter_code
_entity_poly.pdbx_strand_id
1 'polypeptide(L)'
;MSAPNMTARRTKSMPEGIRVRQLRYLNNIVEQDHRFIKKRVRSMLGLKSFRTATYILSGIEAMHMVKKDQPHQREKSAQNEVEFIHKLFGVAA
;
A
#
# COMPACT_ATOMS: atom_id res chain seq x y z
N MET A 1 -37.50 8.53 20.46
CA MET A 1 -36.32 9.04 21.18
C MET A 1 -35.11 8.25 20.67
N SER A 2 -34.33 8.83 19.74
CA SER A 2 -33.20 8.16 19.11
C SER A 2 -31.92 8.49 19.88
N ALA A 3 -31.15 7.48 20.25
CA ALA A 3 -29.95 7.64 21.07
C ALA A 3 -28.86 8.47 20.35
N PRO A 4 -28.12 9.34 21.05
CA PRO A 4 -27.04 10.12 20.47
C PRO A 4 -25.78 9.24 20.31
N ASN A 5 -25.22 9.18 19.10
CA ASN A 5 -23.99 8.45 18.81
C ASN A 5 -22.80 9.19 19.43
N MET A 6 -22.20 8.60 20.48
CA MET A 6 -21.16 9.21 21.28
C MET A 6 -19.75 8.87 20.77
N THR A 7 -18.87 9.87 20.87
CA THR A 7 -17.39 9.85 20.89
C THR A 7 -16.64 10.25 19.60
N ALA A 8 -16.60 11.57 19.38
CA ALA A 8 -15.48 12.24 18.72
C ALA A 8 -14.18 11.93 19.48
N ARG A 9 -13.30 11.12 18.87
CA ARG A 9 -11.94 10.94 19.37
C ARG A 9 -11.12 12.17 18.99
N ARG A 10 -10.52 12.84 19.99
CA ARG A 10 -9.56 13.95 19.88
C ARG A 10 -8.68 13.83 18.63
N THR A 11 -8.97 14.61 17.60
CA THR A 11 -8.04 14.84 16.49
C THR A 11 -7.11 15.97 16.89
N LYS A 12 -5.80 15.69 16.92
CA LYS A 12 -4.78 16.75 16.87
C LYS A 12 -5.13 17.70 15.73
N SER A 13 -4.97 19.01 15.94
CA SER A 13 -5.19 20.06 14.94
C SER A 13 -4.70 19.61 13.56
N MET A 14 -5.63 19.49 12.61
CA MET A 14 -5.34 19.08 11.24
C MET A 14 -4.97 20.32 10.42
N PRO A 15 -3.96 20.23 9.53
CA PRO A 15 -3.58 21.36 8.67
C PRO A 15 -4.76 21.86 7.83
N GLU A 16 -4.97 23.18 7.83
CA GLU A 16 -5.98 23.84 6.99
C GLU A 16 -5.67 23.54 5.51
N GLY A 17 -6.59 22.87 4.82
CA GLY A 17 -6.47 22.48 3.41
C GLY A 17 -6.55 20.97 3.14
N ILE A 18 -6.50 20.11 4.16
CA ILE A 18 -6.66 18.66 3.97
C ILE A 18 -8.14 18.26 4.07
N ARG A 19 -8.77 17.95 2.94
CA ARG A 19 -10.12 17.38 2.91
C ARG A 19 -10.07 15.93 3.39
N VAL A 20 -10.53 15.68 4.62
CA VAL A 20 -10.70 14.32 5.14
C VAL A 20 -11.88 13.65 4.44
N ARG A 21 -11.65 12.53 3.75
CA ARG A 21 -12.75 11.70 3.24
C ARG A 21 -13.50 11.11 4.44
N GLN A 22 -14.74 11.54 4.66
CA GLN A 22 -15.61 10.98 5.72
C GLN A 22 -16.11 9.57 5.41
N LEU A 23 -15.87 9.03 4.21
CA LEU A 23 -16.24 7.67 3.84
C LEU A 23 -15.32 6.66 4.53
N ARG A 24 -15.73 6.20 5.71
CA ARG A 24 -15.05 5.17 6.52
C ARG A 24 -14.62 3.94 5.71
N TYR A 25 -15.42 3.54 4.71
CA TYR A 25 -15.10 2.37 3.89
C TYR A 25 -13.85 2.58 3.00
N LEU A 26 -13.67 3.76 2.40
CA LEU A 26 -12.51 4.06 1.57
C LEU A 26 -11.23 4.11 2.41
N ASN A 27 -11.33 4.66 3.62
CA ASN A 27 -10.21 4.68 4.55
C ASN A 27 -9.83 3.27 4.98
N ASN A 28 -10.82 2.39 5.24
CA ASN A 28 -10.56 1.00 5.58
C ASN A 28 -9.81 0.24 4.48
N ILE A 29 -10.13 0.47 3.19
CA ILE A 29 -9.45 -0.17 2.06
C ILE A 29 -7.98 0.25 2.01
N VAL A 30 -7.72 1.55 2.08
CA VAL A 30 -6.35 2.10 2.06
C VAL A 30 -5.55 1.63 3.28
N GLU A 31 -6.16 1.68 4.46
CA GLU A 31 -5.52 1.20 5.70
C GLU A 31 -5.23 -0.30 5.67
N GLN A 32 -6.10 -1.08 5.03
CA GLN A 32 -5.93 -2.53 4.89
C GLN A 32 -4.78 -2.87 3.94
N ASP A 33 -4.67 -2.21 2.78
CA ASP A 33 -3.56 -2.43 1.86
C ASP A 33 -2.21 -2.05 2.49
N HIS A 34 -2.16 -0.95 3.25
CA HIS A 34 -0.94 -0.56 3.98
C HIS A 34 -0.60 -1.49 5.15
N ARG A 35 -1.55 -2.26 5.69
CA ARG A 35 -1.34 -3.13 6.85
C ARG A 35 -0.31 -4.22 6.55
N PHE A 36 -0.32 -4.78 5.34
CA PHE A 36 0.63 -5.81 4.93
C PHE A 36 2.08 -5.28 4.92
N ILE A 37 2.28 -4.12 4.28
CA ILE A 37 3.58 -3.46 4.19
C ILE A 37 4.09 -3.12 5.59
N LYS A 38 3.25 -2.50 6.43
CA LYS A 38 3.60 -2.17 7.82
C LYS A 38 3.98 -3.40 8.65
N LYS A 39 3.27 -4.52 8.48
CA LYS A 39 3.59 -5.77 9.19
C LYS A 39 4.98 -6.29 8.81
N ARG A 40 5.33 -6.26 7.53
CA ARG A 40 6.65 -6.69 7.03
C ARG A 40 7.77 -5.76 7.47
N VAL A 41 7.57 -4.44 7.36
CA VAL A 41 8.55 -3.44 7.80
C VAL A 41 8.76 -3.49 9.30
N ARG A 42 7.70 -3.71 10.11
CA ARG A 42 7.82 -3.80 11.57
C ARG A 42 8.71 -4.95 12.05
N SER A 43 8.78 -6.06 11.31
CA SER A 43 9.69 -7.16 11.61
C SER A 43 11.15 -6.91 11.19
N MET A 44 11.43 -5.82 10.46
CA MET A 44 12.77 -5.47 10.03
C MET A 44 13.46 -4.59 11.09
N LEU A 45 14.79 -4.73 11.24
CA LEU A 45 15.62 -3.92 12.13
C LEU A 45 15.83 -2.47 11.65
N GLY A 46 14.95 -1.97 10.78
CA GLY A 46 15.07 -0.67 10.11
C GLY A 46 15.83 -0.73 8.78
N LEU A 47 15.66 0.32 7.97
CA LEU A 47 16.25 0.46 6.64
C LEU A 47 17.39 1.49 6.76
N LYS A 48 18.61 1.10 6.35
CA LYS A 48 19.83 1.91 6.56
C LYS A 48 19.91 3.17 5.69
N SER A 49 19.14 3.26 4.60
CA SER A 49 19.09 4.43 3.71
C SER A 49 17.73 4.54 3.03
N PHE A 50 17.37 5.74 2.58
CA PHE A 50 16.15 5.97 1.78
C PHE A 50 16.15 5.18 0.48
N ARG A 51 17.30 5.13 -0.23
CA ARG A 51 17.44 4.37 -1.47
C ARG A 51 17.17 2.89 -1.24
N THR A 52 17.75 2.30 -0.18
CA THR A 52 17.50 0.92 0.22
C THR A 52 16.05 0.70 0.63
N ALA A 53 15.45 1.68 1.31
CA ALA A 53 14.05 1.62 1.72
C ALA A 53 13.10 1.56 0.51
N THR A 54 13.35 2.39 -0.51
CA THR A 54 12.56 2.39 -1.73
C THR A 54 12.58 1.02 -2.41
N TYR A 55 13.77 0.45 -2.66
CA TYR A 55 13.86 -0.88 -3.30
C TYR A 55 13.18 -1.98 -2.48
N ILE A 56 13.34 -1.98 -1.16
CA ILE A 56 12.72 -2.99 -0.29
C ILE A 56 11.20 -2.85 -0.29
N LEU A 57 10.67 -1.63 -0.18
CA LEU A 57 9.22 -1.39 -0.21
C LEU A 57 8.63 -1.78 -1.57
N SER A 58 9.26 -1.41 -2.68
CA SER A 58 8.85 -1.81 -4.03
C SER A 58 8.86 -3.33 -4.21
N GLY A 59 9.86 -4.04 -3.68
CA GLY A 59 9.90 -5.50 -3.70
C GLY A 59 8.80 -6.17 -2.85
N ILE A 60 8.48 -5.60 -1.70
CA ILE A 60 7.36 -6.08 -0.85
C ILE A 60 6.02 -5.89 -1.57
N GLU A 61 5.83 -4.75 -2.22
CA GLU A 61 4.63 -4.43 -2.99
C GLU A 61 4.49 -5.35 -4.22
N ALA A 62 5.57 -5.53 -4.97
CA ALA A 62 5.68 -6.48 -6.08
C ALA A 62 5.21 -7.90 -5.70
N MET A 63 5.80 -8.44 -4.63
CA MET A 63 5.45 -9.78 -4.12
C MET A 63 4.00 -9.86 -3.66
N HIS A 64 3.46 -8.77 -3.11
CA HIS A 64 2.07 -8.71 -2.70
C HIS A 64 1.10 -8.71 -3.90
N MET A 65 1.44 -8.00 -4.98
CA MET A 65 0.68 -8.00 -6.24
C MET A 65 0.66 -9.39 -6.89
N VAL A 66 1.81 -10.06 -6.95
CA VAL A 66 1.93 -11.43 -7.48
C VAL A 66 1.09 -12.39 -6.63
N LYS A 67 1.19 -12.31 -5.29
CA LYS A 67 0.40 -13.17 -4.39
C LYS A 67 -1.11 -12.96 -4.52
N LYS A 68 -1.56 -11.76 -4.90
CA LYS A 68 -2.98 -11.46 -5.09
C LYS A 68 -3.50 -11.88 -6.47
N ASP A 69 -2.70 -12.53 -7.32
CA ASP A 69 -3.01 -12.76 -8.75
C ASP A 69 -3.45 -11.47 -9.46
N GLN A 70 -2.95 -10.32 -8.98
CA GLN A 70 -3.29 -9.01 -9.53
C GLN A 70 -2.65 -8.69 -10.89
N PRO A 71 -1.58 -9.32 -11.40
CA PRO A 71 -1.23 -9.11 -12.79
C PRO A 71 -2.37 -9.70 -13.64
N HIS A 72 -3.25 -8.81 -14.10
CA HIS A 72 -4.27 -9.09 -15.11
C HIS A 72 -3.59 -9.35 -16.46
N GLN A 73 -2.75 -10.38 -16.52
CA GLN A 73 -2.32 -10.91 -17.79
C GLN A 73 -3.42 -11.85 -18.23
N ARG A 74 -4.26 -11.32 -19.13
CA ARG A 74 -5.31 -12.08 -19.82
C ARG A 74 -4.76 -13.35 -20.47
N GLU A 75 -3.45 -13.39 -20.74
CA GLU A 75 -2.69 -14.56 -21.13
C GLU A 75 -1.42 -14.70 -20.27
N LYS A 76 -1.32 -15.80 -19.52
CA LYS A 76 -0.12 -16.17 -18.76
C LYS A 76 0.97 -16.60 -19.74
N SER A 77 1.71 -15.62 -20.27
CA SER A 77 2.87 -15.83 -21.14
C SER A 77 4.13 -15.35 -20.41
N ALA A 78 5.22 -16.10 -20.53
CA ALA A 78 6.51 -15.73 -19.94
C ALA A 78 6.98 -14.34 -20.38
N GLN A 79 6.62 -13.89 -21.59
CA GLN A 79 6.97 -12.56 -22.10
C GLN A 79 6.25 -11.44 -21.34
N ASN A 80 4.98 -11.64 -21.02
CA ASN A 80 4.19 -10.66 -20.28
C ASN A 80 4.71 -10.57 -18.84
N GLU A 81 5.08 -11.70 -18.22
CA GLU A 81 5.68 -11.71 -16.88
C GLU A 81 7.03 -10.97 -16.85
N VAL A 82 7.87 -11.19 -17.87
CA VAL A 82 9.13 -10.47 -18.05
C VAL A 82 8.88 -8.96 -18.20
N GLU A 83 7.96 -8.54 -19.07
CA GLU A 83 7.62 -7.11 -19.26
C GLU A 83 7.08 -6.47 -17.97
N PHE A 84 6.26 -7.20 -17.21
CA PHE A 84 5.77 -6.77 -15.91
C PHE A 84 6.93 -6.54 -14.92
N ILE A 85 7.89 -7.47 -14.84
CA ILE A 85 9.07 -7.34 -13.99
C ILE A 85 9.93 -6.14 -14.41
N HIS A 86 10.18 -5.95 -15.71
CA HIS A 86 10.91 -4.80 -16.23
C HIS A 86 10.24 -3.48 -15.84
N LYS A 87 8.92 -3.38 -16.00
CA LYS A 87 8.13 -2.21 -15.61
C LYS A 87 8.14 -1.94 -14.10
N LEU A 88 8.13 -3.00 -13.29
CA LEU A 88 8.05 -2.94 -11.83
C LEU A 88 9.39 -2.52 -11.20
N PHE A 89 10.50 -3.00 -11.76
CA PHE A 89 11.85 -2.74 -11.24
C PHE A 89 12.61 -1.67 -12.02
N GLY A 90 12.03 -1.14 -13.12
CA GLY A 90 12.67 -0.12 -13.96
C GLY A 90 13.97 -0.59 -14.60
N VAL A 91 14.11 -1.90 -14.80
CA VAL A 91 15.28 -2.47 -15.47
C VAL A 91 15.08 -2.21 -16.96
N ALA A 92 15.82 -1.28 -17.53
CA ALA A 92 15.80 -1.05 -18.98
C ALA A 92 16.11 -2.37 -19.69
N ALA A 93 15.22 -2.78 -20.60
CA ALA A 93 15.45 -3.88 -21.52
C ALA A 93 16.46 -3.46 -22.60
#